data_AF-Q9JIS6-F1
#
_entry.id   AF-Q9JIS6-F1
#
_cell.length_a   1.000
_cell.length_b   1.000
_cell.length_c   1.000
_cell.angle_alpha   90.00
_cell.angle_beta   90.00
_cell.angle_gamma   90.00
#
_symmetry.space_group_name_H-M   'P 1'
#
loop_
_entity.id
_entity.type
_entity.pdbx_description
1 polymer ?
#
loop_
_entity_poly.entity_id
_entity_poly.type
_entity_poly.pdbx_seq_one_letter_code
_entity_poly.pdbx_strand_id
1 'polypeptide(L)'
;SFTSAFLFSIEVQVTIGFGGRMMTEECPLAITVLILQNIVGLIINAVMLGCIFMKTAQAHRRAETLIFSRHAVIAVRNGKLCFMFRVGDLRKSMIISASVRIQVVKKTTTPEGEVVPIHQLDIPVDNPIESNNIFLVAPLIICHVIDKRSPLYDISATDLANQDLEVIVILEGVVETTGITTQARTSYIAEEIQWGHRFVSIVTEEEGVYSVDYSKFGNTVKVAAPRCSARELDEKPSILIQTLQKSELSHQNSLRKRNSMRRNNSMRRNNSIRRNNSSLIVPKVQFMTLEGNQNTLES
;
A
#
# COMPACT_ATOMS: atom_id res chain seq x y z
N SER A 1 51.33 26.93 -27.64
CA SER A 1 50.71 27.28 -26.36
C SER A 1 49.95 26.08 -25.81
N PHE A 2 49.98 25.86 -24.49
CA PHE A 2 49.28 24.75 -23.81
C PHE A 2 47.79 24.70 -24.19
N THR A 3 47.12 25.85 -24.24
CA THR A 3 45.70 25.94 -24.60
C THR A 3 45.40 25.36 -25.98
N SER A 4 46.29 25.55 -26.96
CA SER A 4 46.11 24.99 -28.31
C SER A 4 46.26 23.46 -28.33
N ALA A 5 47.16 22.91 -27.52
CA ALA A 5 47.33 21.46 -27.39
C ALA A 5 46.15 20.81 -26.66
N PHE A 6 45.64 21.45 -25.61
CA PHE A 6 44.43 21.00 -24.90
C PHE A 6 43.19 20.98 -25.80
N LEU A 7 42.98 22.04 -26.59
CA LEU A 7 41.88 22.10 -27.56
C LEU A 7 42.02 21.01 -28.64
N PHE A 8 43.21 20.81 -29.20
CA PHE A 8 43.45 19.71 -30.15
C PHE A 8 43.16 18.34 -29.53
N SER A 9 43.58 18.11 -28.27
CA SER A 9 43.30 16.85 -27.57
C SER A 9 41.80 16.60 -27.42
N ILE A 10 40.99 17.61 -27.06
CA ILE A 10 39.52 17.49 -26.99
C ILE A 10 38.90 17.26 -28.38
N GLU A 11 39.34 18.02 -29.40
CA GLU A 11 38.85 17.90 -30.77
C GLU A 11 39.02 16.48 -31.31
N VAL A 12 40.16 15.84 -31.01
CA VAL A 12 40.43 14.44 -31.35
C VAL A 12 39.59 13.49 -30.49
N GLN A 13 39.60 13.67 -29.16
CA GLN A 13 38.95 12.77 -28.21
C GLN A 13 37.45 12.62 -28.45
N VAL A 14 36.77 13.73 -28.75
CA VAL A 14 35.32 13.79 -29.01
C VAL A 14 35.03 13.68 -30.52
N THR A 15 36.08 13.53 -31.35
CA THR A 15 35.99 13.38 -32.82
C THR A 15 35.29 14.55 -33.53
N ILE A 16 35.49 15.78 -33.03
CA ILE A 16 34.91 17.00 -33.63
C ILE A 16 35.70 17.41 -34.88
N GLY A 17 37.03 17.46 -34.78
CA GLY A 17 37.94 17.71 -35.91
C GLY A 17 37.68 18.99 -36.70
N PHE A 18 37.80 20.17 -36.08
CA PHE A 18 37.56 21.46 -36.76
C PHE A 18 38.53 21.78 -37.92
N GLY A 19 39.62 21.03 -38.07
CA GLY A 19 40.55 21.13 -39.20
C GLY A 19 41.56 22.28 -39.12
N GLY A 20 41.38 23.25 -38.22
CA GLY A 20 42.35 24.32 -37.98
C GLY A 20 43.64 23.87 -37.27
N ARG A 21 43.62 22.69 -36.64
CA ARG A 21 44.77 22.03 -36.00
C ARG A 21 44.86 20.61 -36.55
N MET A 22 45.96 20.28 -37.22
CA MET A 22 46.14 19.01 -37.92
C MET A 22 47.48 18.37 -37.55
N MET A 23 47.51 17.04 -37.53
CA MET A 23 48.74 16.25 -37.33
C MET A 23 49.54 16.17 -38.65
N THR A 24 50.86 16.28 -38.57
CA THR A 24 51.77 16.08 -39.70
C THR A 24 52.51 14.74 -39.57
N GLU A 25 53.04 14.21 -40.68
CA GLU A 25 53.73 12.91 -40.74
C GLU A 25 55.19 12.95 -40.21
N GLU A 26 55.66 14.13 -39.81
CA GLU A 26 57.07 14.36 -39.45
C GLU A 26 57.49 13.64 -38.15
N CYS A 27 56.54 13.40 -37.24
CA CYS A 27 56.81 12.87 -35.91
C CYS A 27 56.03 11.57 -35.65
N PRO A 28 56.64 10.38 -35.84
CA PRO A 28 55.99 9.09 -35.59
C PRO A 28 55.47 8.93 -34.15
N LEU A 29 56.17 9.51 -33.17
CA LEU A 29 55.75 9.49 -31.77
C LEU A 29 54.38 10.17 -31.57
N ALA A 30 54.11 11.27 -32.28
CA ALA A 30 52.85 11.98 -32.18
C ALA A 30 51.69 11.13 -32.73
N ILE A 31 51.93 10.38 -33.80
CA ILE A 31 50.97 9.41 -34.37
C ILE A 31 50.67 8.31 -33.35
N THR A 32 51.69 7.74 -32.69
CA THR A 32 51.48 6.70 -31.66
C THR A 32 50.69 7.21 -30.46
N VAL A 33 50.99 8.43 -29.97
CA VAL A 33 50.24 9.06 -28.87
C VAL A 33 48.78 9.30 -29.27
N LEU A 34 48.53 9.76 -30.50
CA LEU A 34 47.18 9.96 -31.02
C LEU A 34 46.38 8.64 -31.07
N ILE A 35 47.00 7.57 -31.56
CA ILE A 35 46.38 6.24 -31.61
C ILE A 35 46.05 5.75 -30.19
N LEU A 36 47.00 5.88 -29.26
CA LEU A 36 46.78 5.48 -27.86
C LEU A 36 45.67 6.31 -27.20
N GLN A 37 45.67 7.62 -27.42
CA GLN A 37 44.63 8.52 -26.92
C GLN A 37 43.24 8.08 -27.44
N ASN A 38 43.12 7.81 -28.73
CA ASN A 38 41.86 7.35 -29.33
C ASN A 38 41.39 6.01 -28.75
N ILE A 39 42.29 5.03 -28.59
CA ILE A 39 41.94 3.73 -28.00
C ILE A 39 41.45 3.91 -26.56
N VAL A 40 42.20 4.62 -25.73
CA VAL A 40 41.82 4.89 -24.33
C VAL A 40 40.52 5.68 -24.27
N GLY A 41 40.33 6.64 -25.16
CA GLY A 41 39.12 7.44 -25.24
C GLY A 41 37.88 6.66 -25.61
N LEU A 42 37.99 5.76 -26.58
CA LEU A 42 36.90 4.85 -26.94
C LEU A 42 36.55 3.90 -25.79
N ILE A 43 37.55 3.39 -25.06
CA ILE A 43 37.33 2.54 -23.89
C ILE A 43 36.57 3.31 -22.80
N ILE A 44 37.02 4.52 -22.46
CA ILE A 44 36.36 5.36 -21.44
C ILE A 44 34.93 5.69 -21.85
N ASN A 45 34.71 6.06 -23.12
CA ASN A 45 33.38 6.38 -23.63
C ASN A 45 32.45 5.15 -23.57
N ALA A 46 32.92 3.98 -24.00
CA ALA A 46 32.16 2.74 -23.94
C ALA A 46 31.79 2.35 -22.50
N VAL A 47 32.73 2.47 -21.56
CA VAL A 47 32.49 2.21 -20.14
C VAL A 47 31.46 3.20 -19.58
N MET A 48 31.62 4.51 -19.84
CA MET A 48 30.70 5.53 -19.35
C MET A 48 29.28 5.32 -19.87
N LEU A 49 29.13 5.05 -21.17
CA LEU A 49 27.84 4.77 -21.80
C LEU A 49 27.22 3.48 -21.22
N GLY A 50 28.02 2.44 -21.01
CA GLY A 50 27.58 1.19 -20.37
C GLY A 50 27.10 1.41 -18.93
N CYS A 51 27.83 2.20 -18.13
CA CYS A 51 27.43 2.55 -16.77
C CYS A 51 26.13 3.37 -16.73
N ILE A 52 25.97 4.35 -17.63
CA ILE A 52 24.75 5.16 -17.74
C ILE A 52 23.57 4.27 -18.14
N PHE A 53 23.73 3.43 -19.17
CA PHE A 53 22.70 2.52 -19.63
C PHE A 53 22.25 1.60 -18.49
N MET A 54 23.19 0.93 -17.79
CA MET A 54 22.92 0.07 -16.64
C MET A 54 22.13 0.81 -15.55
N LYS A 55 22.55 2.03 -15.20
CA LYS A 55 21.87 2.85 -14.18
C LYS A 55 20.46 3.24 -14.60
N THR A 56 20.24 3.56 -15.88
CA THR A 56 18.90 3.90 -16.39
C THR A 56 17.98 2.69 -16.55
N ALA A 57 18.55 1.52 -16.84
CA ALA A 57 17.84 0.25 -16.93
C ALA A 57 17.43 -0.31 -15.56
N GLN A 58 18.09 0.13 -14.48
CA GLN A 58 17.82 -0.37 -13.13
C GLN A 58 16.34 -0.15 -12.73
N ALA A 59 15.70 -1.24 -12.31
CA ALA A 59 14.27 -1.28 -12.00
C ALA A 59 13.90 -0.65 -10.63
N HIS A 60 14.79 0.08 -9.96
CA HIS A 60 14.56 0.60 -8.60
C HIS A 60 13.27 1.45 -8.51
N ARG A 61 12.95 2.21 -9.56
CA ARG A 61 11.71 3.01 -9.66
C ARG A 61 10.43 2.17 -9.64
N ARG A 62 10.50 0.86 -9.90
CA ARG A 62 9.35 -0.05 -9.85
C ARG A 62 9.04 -0.53 -8.43
N ALA A 63 10.05 -0.67 -7.56
CA ALA A 63 9.80 -1.01 -6.17
C ALA A 63 8.97 0.08 -5.45
N GLU A 64 9.09 1.34 -5.88
CA GLU A 64 8.32 2.48 -5.34
C GLU A 64 6.83 2.46 -5.71
N THR A 65 6.43 1.74 -6.76
CA THR A 65 5.01 1.61 -7.15
C THR A 65 4.30 0.45 -6.46
N LEU A 66 5.07 -0.43 -5.82
CA LEU A 66 4.57 -1.51 -4.98
C LEU A 66 4.32 -0.96 -3.58
N ILE A 67 3.05 -0.93 -3.18
CA ILE A 67 2.62 -0.33 -1.91
C ILE A 67 2.14 -1.39 -0.94
N PHE A 68 2.41 -1.15 0.34
CA PHE A 68 1.94 -1.95 1.46
C PHE A 68 1.00 -1.14 2.34
N SER A 69 0.08 -1.81 3.03
CA SER A 69 -0.78 -1.16 4.03
C SER A 69 0.09 -0.52 5.11
N ARG A 70 -0.28 0.65 5.60
CA ARG A 70 0.44 1.29 6.71
C ARG A 70 0.36 0.48 8.02
N HIS A 71 -0.73 -0.23 8.23
CA HIS A 71 -0.94 -1.05 9.42
C HIS A 71 -1.22 -2.48 8.99
N ALA A 72 -0.66 -3.44 9.73
CA ALA A 72 -1.10 -4.82 9.67
C ALA A 72 -2.28 -5.02 10.63
N VAL A 73 -3.06 -6.07 10.44
CA VAL A 73 -4.22 -6.38 11.28
C VAL A 73 -4.20 -7.84 11.71
N ILE A 74 -4.66 -8.09 12.94
CA ILE A 74 -4.91 -9.43 13.45
C ILE A 74 -6.40 -9.59 13.68
N ALA A 75 -7.02 -10.59 13.06
CA ALA A 75 -8.43 -10.92 13.29
C ALA A 75 -8.70 -12.38 12.99
N VAL A 76 -9.89 -12.85 13.39
CA VAL A 76 -10.32 -14.21 13.12
C VAL A 76 -10.83 -14.33 11.68
N ARG A 77 -10.30 -15.31 10.95
CA ARG A 77 -10.77 -15.70 9.61
C ARG A 77 -10.91 -17.22 9.59
N ASN A 78 -12.08 -17.72 9.17
CA ASN A 78 -12.38 -19.16 9.13
C ASN A 78 -12.12 -19.87 10.47
N GLY A 79 -12.42 -19.21 11.59
CA GLY A 79 -12.25 -19.76 12.94
C GLY A 79 -10.81 -19.73 13.49
N LYS A 80 -9.83 -19.29 12.70
CA LYS A 80 -8.43 -19.18 13.13
C LYS A 80 -7.99 -17.72 13.24
N LEU A 81 -7.04 -17.44 14.12
CA LEU A 81 -6.44 -16.12 14.24
C LEU A 81 -5.44 -15.93 13.09
N CYS A 82 -5.55 -14.81 12.37
CA CYS A 82 -4.71 -14.55 11.20
C CYS A 82 -4.06 -13.17 11.29
N PHE A 83 -2.76 -13.12 10.98
CA PHE A 83 -2.03 -11.89 10.70
C PHE A 83 -2.21 -11.52 9.23
N MET A 84 -2.59 -10.27 8.95
CA MET A 84 -2.92 -9.83 7.61
C MET A 84 -2.35 -8.45 7.31
N PHE A 85 -1.89 -8.26 6.08
CA PHE A 85 -1.54 -6.95 5.54
C PHE A 85 -1.99 -6.87 4.08
N ARG A 86 -2.13 -5.65 3.55
CA ARG A 86 -2.53 -5.44 2.16
C ARG A 86 -1.32 -5.04 1.33
N VAL A 87 -1.24 -5.58 0.13
CA VAL A 87 -0.26 -5.22 -0.89
C VAL A 87 -0.97 -4.79 -2.16
N GLY A 88 -0.39 -3.87 -2.93
CA GLY A 88 -0.95 -3.40 -4.19
C GLY A 88 0.13 -2.92 -5.15
N ASP A 89 -0.19 -2.90 -6.44
CA ASP A 89 0.61 -2.26 -7.48
C ASP A 89 -0.17 -1.06 -8.04
N LEU A 90 0.45 0.12 -7.98
CA LEU A 90 -0.14 1.35 -8.52
C LEU A 90 -0.04 1.43 -10.05
N ARG A 91 0.71 0.53 -10.69
CA ARG A 91 0.90 0.52 -12.14
C ARG A 91 0.06 -0.56 -12.82
N LYS A 92 -0.23 -0.35 -14.11
CA LYS A 92 -0.99 -1.27 -14.95
C LYS A 92 -0.19 -2.47 -15.48
N SER A 93 1.12 -2.34 -15.61
CA SER A 93 1.99 -3.45 -16.05
C SER A 93 2.15 -4.45 -14.93
N MET A 94 2.26 -5.73 -15.24
CA MET A 94 2.28 -6.78 -14.23
C MET A 94 3.66 -6.98 -13.60
N ILE A 95 3.65 -7.52 -12.39
CA ILE A 95 4.82 -8.17 -11.78
C ILE A 95 4.67 -9.67 -11.96
N ILE A 96 5.53 -10.24 -12.80
CA ILE A 96 5.55 -11.66 -13.15
C ILE A 96 6.20 -12.44 -12.02
N SER A 97 5.67 -13.63 -11.71
CA SER A 97 6.20 -14.51 -10.66
C SER A 97 6.35 -13.81 -9.31
N ALA A 98 5.36 -12.99 -8.94
CA ALA A 98 5.35 -12.29 -7.66
C ALA A 98 5.29 -13.29 -6.49
N SER A 99 6.17 -13.13 -5.51
CA SER A 99 6.29 -13.98 -4.33
C SER A 99 6.45 -13.13 -3.07
N VAL A 100 5.76 -13.52 -2.00
CA VAL A 100 5.77 -12.80 -0.72
C VAL A 100 6.44 -13.65 0.35
N ARG A 101 7.45 -13.09 1.00
CA ARG A 101 8.09 -13.69 2.18
C ARG A 101 7.84 -12.83 3.40
N ILE A 102 7.59 -13.48 4.53
CA ILE A 102 7.33 -12.84 5.82
C ILE A 102 8.33 -13.40 6.82
N GLN A 103 8.99 -12.52 7.56
CA GLN A 103 9.94 -12.88 8.61
C GLN A 103 9.58 -12.14 9.89
N VAL A 104 9.55 -12.84 11.01
CA VAL A 104 9.46 -12.22 12.34
C VAL A 104 10.85 -12.09 12.90
N VAL A 105 11.20 -10.86 13.26
CA VAL A 105 12.42 -10.51 13.94
C VAL A 105 12.10 -10.25 15.40
N LYS A 106 12.70 -11.04 16.29
CA LYS A 106 12.59 -10.84 17.74
C LYS A 106 13.86 -11.27 18.45
N LYS A 107 14.08 -10.73 19.64
CA LYS A 107 15.14 -11.23 20.53
C LYS A 107 14.75 -12.60 21.07
N THR A 108 15.61 -13.59 20.92
CA THR A 108 15.35 -14.96 21.41
C THR A 108 16.51 -15.44 22.27
N THR A 109 16.21 -16.08 23.39
CA THR A 109 17.21 -16.81 24.18
C THR A 109 17.06 -18.30 23.91
N THR A 110 18.14 -18.96 23.49
CA THR A 110 18.15 -20.41 23.24
C THR A 110 18.07 -21.19 24.57
N PRO A 111 17.66 -22.47 24.56
CA PRO A 111 17.64 -23.27 25.78
C PRO A 111 19.03 -23.45 26.42
N GLU A 112 20.11 -23.31 25.65
CA GLU A 112 21.50 -23.32 26.13
C GLU A 112 21.91 -22.01 26.82
N GLY A 113 21.05 -20.99 26.79
CA GLY A 113 21.29 -19.67 27.39
C GLY A 113 21.93 -18.64 26.46
N GLU A 114 22.11 -18.95 25.17
CA GLU A 114 22.62 -17.99 24.19
C GLU A 114 21.54 -16.95 23.85
N VAL A 115 21.90 -15.67 23.90
CA VAL A 115 20.97 -14.57 23.56
C VAL A 115 21.23 -14.13 22.12
N VAL A 116 20.27 -14.43 21.23
CA VAL A 116 20.27 -13.99 19.84
C VAL A 116 19.50 -12.67 19.73
N PRO A 117 20.18 -11.53 19.47
CA PRO A 117 19.54 -10.21 19.47
C PRO A 117 18.57 -10.02 18.30
N ILE A 118 18.89 -10.57 17.13
CA ILE A 118 18.10 -10.46 15.89
C ILE A 118 17.85 -11.88 15.38
N HIS A 119 16.87 -12.57 15.95
CA HIS A 119 16.47 -13.89 15.46
C HIS A 119 15.40 -13.73 14.40
N GLN A 120 15.71 -14.13 13.17
CA GLN A 120 14.80 -14.09 12.02
C GLN A 120 14.09 -15.43 11.88
N LEU A 121 12.76 -15.42 11.98
CA LEU A 121 11.91 -16.60 11.91
C LEU A 121 10.97 -16.46 10.71
N ASP A 122 11.15 -17.34 9.71
CA ASP A 122 10.30 -17.36 8.52
C ASP A 122 8.88 -17.81 8.85
N ILE A 123 7.92 -17.15 8.22
CA ILE A 123 6.50 -17.43 8.37
C ILE A 123 5.87 -17.79 7.02
N PRO A 124 5.14 -18.92 6.92
CA PRO A 124 4.44 -19.29 5.69
C PRO A 124 3.22 -18.40 5.44
N VAL A 125 3.01 -18.03 4.17
CA VAL A 125 1.76 -17.39 3.73
C VAL A 125 0.67 -18.45 3.56
N ASP A 126 -0.55 -18.13 3.99
CA ASP A 126 -1.72 -18.99 3.84
C ASP A 126 -2.16 -19.01 2.36
N ASN A 127 -1.72 -20.04 1.63
CA ASN A 127 -2.07 -20.28 0.24
C ASN A 127 -2.49 -21.76 0.07
N PRO A 128 -3.61 -22.07 -0.60
CA PRO A 128 -4.05 -23.46 -0.84
C PRO A 128 -3.02 -24.38 -1.50
N ILE A 129 -2.04 -23.83 -2.22
CA ILE A 129 -0.99 -24.59 -2.92
C ILE A 129 0.32 -24.63 -2.11
N GLU A 130 0.31 -24.14 -0.86
CA GLU A 130 1.51 -23.97 0.00
C GLU A 130 2.65 -23.16 -0.65
N SER A 131 2.36 -22.43 -1.72
CA SER A 131 3.32 -21.57 -2.41
C SER A 131 3.20 -20.14 -1.91
N ASN A 132 4.32 -19.43 -1.84
CA ASN A 132 4.35 -18.00 -1.52
C ASN A 132 4.00 -17.09 -2.72
N ASN A 133 3.62 -17.71 -3.84
CA ASN A 133 3.35 -17.01 -5.09
C ASN A 133 1.98 -16.35 -5.08
N ILE A 134 1.92 -15.12 -5.58
CA ILE A 134 0.70 -14.33 -5.67
C ILE A 134 0.50 -13.81 -7.10
N PHE A 135 -0.75 -13.57 -7.46
CA PHE A 135 -1.11 -12.92 -8.73
C PHE A 135 -1.60 -11.50 -8.45
N LEU A 136 -0.68 -10.53 -8.51
CA LEU A 136 -0.92 -9.14 -8.08
C LEU A 136 -1.40 -8.25 -9.25
N VAL A 137 -2.69 -8.27 -9.53
CA VAL A 137 -3.34 -7.34 -10.49
C VAL A 137 -4.21 -6.30 -9.79
N ALA A 138 -5.00 -6.74 -8.82
CA ALA A 138 -5.70 -5.88 -7.87
C ALA A 138 -5.05 -6.02 -6.49
N PRO A 139 -5.22 -5.05 -5.58
CA PRO A 139 -4.70 -5.19 -4.22
C PRO A 139 -5.17 -6.45 -3.52
N LEU A 140 -4.23 -7.17 -2.91
CA LEU A 140 -4.47 -8.43 -2.21
C LEU A 140 -4.23 -8.26 -0.72
N ILE A 141 -5.03 -8.95 0.08
CA ILE A 141 -4.76 -9.12 1.51
C ILE A 141 -3.96 -10.41 1.64
N ILE A 142 -2.68 -10.27 1.98
CA ILE A 142 -1.83 -11.39 2.35
C ILE A 142 -2.24 -11.82 3.76
N CYS A 143 -2.38 -13.13 3.94
CA CYS A 143 -2.86 -13.74 5.17
C CYS A 143 -1.84 -14.76 5.64
N HIS A 144 -1.50 -14.71 6.92
CA HIS A 144 -0.77 -15.76 7.63
C HIS A 144 -1.66 -16.29 8.75
N VAL A 145 -1.91 -17.59 8.74
CA VAL A 145 -2.64 -18.27 9.82
C VAL A 145 -1.69 -18.49 10.99
N ILE A 146 -2.03 -17.94 12.15
CA ILE A 146 -1.26 -18.10 13.38
C ILE A 146 -1.55 -19.50 13.95
N ASP A 147 -0.83 -20.50 13.43
CA ASP A 147 -0.86 -21.89 13.90
C ASP A 147 0.26 -22.16 14.92
N LYS A 148 0.35 -23.41 15.40
CA LYS A 148 1.38 -23.86 16.36
C LYS A 148 2.83 -23.66 15.89
N ARG A 149 3.06 -23.49 14.59
CA ARG A 149 4.39 -23.27 14.00
C ARG A 149 4.69 -21.78 13.86
N SER A 150 3.68 -20.92 14.00
CA SER A 150 3.86 -19.47 13.95
C SER A 150 4.61 -18.95 15.18
N PRO A 151 5.61 -18.07 15.02
CA PRO A 151 6.29 -17.43 16.15
C PRO A 151 5.38 -16.43 16.90
N LEU A 152 4.17 -16.19 16.40
CA LEU A 152 3.13 -15.36 17.01
C LEU A 152 2.11 -16.18 17.83
N TYR A 153 2.28 -17.51 17.93
CA TYR A 153 1.26 -18.42 18.50
C TYR A 153 0.89 -18.15 19.96
N ASP A 154 1.89 -17.84 20.79
CA ASP A 154 1.71 -17.59 22.22
C ASP A 154 1.38 -16.12 22.54
N ILE A 155 1.33 -15.23 21.54
CA ILE A 155 1.16 -13.78 21.76
C ILE A 155 -0.32 -13.44 21.89
N SER A 156 -0.71 -12.83 23.02
CA SER A 156 -2.06 -12.29 23.22
C SER A 156 -2.17 -10.83 22.77
N ALA A 157 -3.40 -10.30 22.71
CA ALA A 157 -3.64 -8.91 22.33
C ALA A 157 -3.03 -7.90 23.31
N THR A 158 -2.92 -8.26 24.59
CA THR A 158 -2.31 -7.41 25.62
C THR A 158 -0.79 -7.49 25.58
N ASP A 159 -0.25 -8.67 25.25
CA ASP A 159 1.19 -8.86 25.20
C ASP A 159 1.79 -8.19 23.97
N LEU A 160 1.09 -8.23 22.83
CA LEU A 160 1.57 -7.66 21.58
C LEU A 160 2.06 -6.22 21.73
N ALA A 161 1.36 -5.38 22.49
CA ALA A 161 1.74 -3.98 22.69
C ALA A 161 3.05 -3.78 23.48
N ASN A 162 3.48 -4.79 24.24
CA ASN A 162 4.69 -4.75 25.07
C ASN A 162 5.81 -5.65 24.52
N GLN A 163 5.63 -6.23 23.34
CA GLN A 163 6.61 -7.13 22.73
C GLN A 163 7.57 -6.37 21.80
N ASP A 164 8.86 -6.62 21.98
CA ASP A 164 9.91 -6.18 21.05
C ASP A 164 9.95 -7.14 19.84
N LEU A 165 8.98 -6.98 18.94
CA LEU A 165 8.92 -7.72 17.68
C LEU A 165 8.73 -6.79 16.48
N GLU A 166 9.28 -7.22 15.36
CA GLU A 166 9.13 -6.58 14.06
C GLU A 166 8.83 -7.65 13.00
N VAL A 167 7.78 -7.43 12.20
CA VAL A 167 7.41 -8.32 11.10
C VAL A 167 7.88 -7.71 9.79
N ILE A 168 8.92 -8.27 9.19
CA ILE A 168 9.44 -7.86 7.89
C ILE A 168 8.67 -8.57 6.79
N VAL A 169 8.22 -7.81 5.80
CA VAL A 169 7.53 -8.29 4.61
C VAL A 169 8.35 -7.95 3.38
N ILE A 170 8.56 -8.95 2.53
CA ILE A 170 9.35 -8.84 1.31
C ILE A 170 8.50 -9.33 0.15
N LEU A 171 8.26 -8.47 -0.83
CA LEU A 171 7.65 -8.81 -2.11
C LEU A 171 8.75 -8.84 -3.18
N GLU A 172 8.94 -9.98 -3.83
CA GLU A 172 9.85 -10.16 -4.95
C GLU A 172 9.07 -10.49 -6.22
N GLY A 173 9.58 -10.09 -7.36
CA GLY A 173 9.03 -10.50 -8.65
C GLY A 173 9.79 -9.90 -9.82
N VAL A 174 9.39 -10.24 -11.04
CA VAL A 174 10.02 -9.79 -12.29
C VAL A 174 9.14 -8.73 -12.94
N VAL A 175 9.73 -7.58 -13.27
CA VAL A 175 9.00 -6.50 -13.96
C VAL A 175 8.76 -6.89 -15.41
N GLU A 176 7.49 -6.96 -15.84
CA GLU A 176 7.09 -7.38 -17.19
C GLU A 176 7.84 -6.65 -18.32
N THR A 177 8.00 -5.33 -18.21
CA THR A 177 8.58 -4.52 -19.30
C THR A 177 10.09 -4.65 -19.45
N THR A 178 10.81 -5.04 -18.39
CA THR A 178 12.29 -5.02 -18.37
C THR A 178 12.90 -6.41 -18.16
N GLY A 179 12.14 -7.39 -17.68
CA GLY A 179 12.66 -8.71 -17.30
C GLY A 179 13.58 -8.70 -16.07
N ILE A 180 13.84 -7.54 -15.47
CA ILE A 180 14.66 -7.37 -14.27
C ILE A 180 13.83 -7.71 -13.03
N THR A 181 14.45 -8.44 -12.10
CA THR A 181 13.89 -8.74 -10.78
C THR A 181 13.86 -7.48 -9.90
N THR A 182 12.75 -7.26 -9.22
CA THR A 182 12.55 -6.16 -8.28
C THR A 182 12.13 -6.71 -6.93
N GLN A 183 12.52 -6.02 -5.86
CA GLN A 183 12.16 -6.36 -4.49
C GLN A 183 11.65 -5.10 -3.79
N ALA A 184 10.45 -5.18 -3.22
CA ALA A 184 9.88 -4.17 -2.35
C ALA A 184 9.80 -4.73 -0.92
N ARG A 185 10.09 -3.90 0.08
CA ARG A 185 10.15 -4.31 1.48
C ARG A 185 9.41 -3.30 2.35
N THR A 186 8.77 -3.81 3.39
CA THR A 186 8.23 -3.01 4.50
C THR A 186 8.39 -3.80 5.79
N SER A 187 8.27 -3.15 6.93
CA SER A 187 8.14 -3.82 8.21
C SER A 187 6.96 -3.28 9.01
N TYR A 188 6.52 -4.07 9.99
CA TYR A 188 5.50 -3.70 10.95
C TYR A 188 6.04 -3.94 12.35
N ILE A 189 6.20 -2.87 13.11
CA ILE A 189 6.49 -2.98 14.55
C ILE A 189 5.20 -3.34 15.31
N ALA A 190 5.34 -3.81 16.55
CA ALA A 190 4.22 -4.17 17.42
C ALA A 190 3.06 -3.14 17.43
N GLU A 191 3.38 -1.84 17.50
CA GLU A 191 2.40 -0.75 17.54
C GLU A 191 1.61 -0.57 16.23
N GLU A 192 2.19 -0.97 15.10
CA GLU A 192 1.58 -0.88 13.77
C GLU A 192 0.65 -2.07 13.46
N ILE A 193 0.61 -3.07 14.36
CA ILE A 193 -0.22 -4.26 14.24
C ILE A 193 -1.51 -4.08 15.04
N GLN A 194 -2.62 -3.88 14.34
CA GLN A 194 -3.92 -3.61 14.95
C GLN A 194 -4.68 -4.92 15.24
N TRP A 195 -4.80 -5.27 16.52
CA TRP A 195 -5.60 -6.42 16.95
C TRP A 195 -7.11 -6.15 16.89
N GLY A 196 -7.87 -7.12 16.40
CA GLY A 196 -9.32 -7.04 16.26
C GLY A 196 -9.75 -6.07 15.17
N HIS A 197 -8.95 -5.92 14.11
CA HIS A 197 -9.24 -5.06 12.98
C HIS A 197 -9.31 -5.87 11.68
N ARG A 198 -10.10 -5.39 10.73
CA ARG A 198 -10.18 -5.97 9.37
C ARG A 198 -10.08 -4.85 8.36
N PHE A 199 -9.43 -5.10 7.22
CA PHE A 199 -9.41 -4.13 6.13
C PHE A 199 -10.80 -3.90 5.54
N VAL A 200 -11.08 -2.64 5.19
CA VAL A 200 -12.29 -2.25 4.46
C VAL A 200 -12.21 -2.78 3.03
N SER A 201 -13.35 -3.22 2.46
CA SER A 201 -13.39 -3.59 1.04
C SER A 201 -13.14 -2.37 0.15
N ILE A 202 -12.25 -2.52 -0.83
CA ILE A 202 -11.86 -1.42 -1.73
C ILE A 202 -12.18 -1.69 -3.19
N VAL A 203 -12.60 -2.92 -3.51
CA VAL A 203 -13.01 -3.31 -4.86
C VAL A 203 -14.51 -3.16 -4.95
N THR A 204 -14.95 -2.39 -5.95
CA THR A 204 -16.35 -2.19 -6.32
C THR A 204 -16.54 -2.61 -7.76
N GLU A 205 -17.71 -3.13 -8.07
CA GLU A 205 -18.09 -3.50 -9.43
C GLU A 205 -19.09 -2.47 -9.94
N GLU A 206 -18.75 -1.77 -11.02
CA GLU A 206 -19.61 -0.80 -11.68
C GLU A 206 -19.64 -1.13 -13.18
N GLU A 207 -20.83 -1.36 -13.73
CA GLU A 207 -21.04 -1.63 -15.17
C GLU A 207 -20.19 -2.78 -15.75
N GLY A 208 -19.92 -3.83 -14.96
CA GLY A 208 -19.11 -4.98 -15.37
C GLY A 208 -17.59 -4.72 -15.35
N VAL A 209 -17.16 -3.58 -14.83
CA VAL A 209 -15.75 -3.23 -14.61
C VAL A 209 -15.47 -3.19 -13.11
N TYR A 210 -14.38 -3.85 -12.71
CA TYR A 210 -13.87 -3.74 -11.34
C TYR A 210 -13.09 -2.43 -11.17
N SER A 211 -13.55 -1.58 -10.26
CA SER A 211 -12.87 -0.37 -9.84
C SER A 211 -12.26 -0.54 -8.45
N VAL A 212 -11.09 0.06 -8.22
CA VAL A 212 -10.35 -0.03 -6.96
C VAL A 212 -10.18 1.37 -6.37
N ASP A 213 -10.76 1.60 -5.19
CA ASP A 213 -10.60 2.86 -4.45
C ASP A 213 -9.37 2.81 -3.53
N TYR A 214 -8.24 3.29 -4.04
CA TYR A 214 -6.97 3.37 -3.30
C TYR A 214 -7.02 4.34 -2.10
N SER A 215 -7.99 5.26 -2.04
CA SER A 215 -8.16 6.15 -0.88
C SER A 215 -8.50 5.38 0.40
N LYS A 216 -9.09 4.18 0.24
CA LYS A 216 -9.45 3.26 1.34
C LYS A 216 -8.43 2.15 1.54
N PHE A 217 -7.29 2.19 0.85
CA PHE A 217 -6.31 1.09 0.83
C PHE A 217 -5.81 0.71 2.23
N GLY A 218 -5.51 1.70 3.08
CA GLY A 218 -5.08 1.47 4.46
C GLY A 218 -6.21 1.45 5.50
N ASN A 219 -7.47 1.62 5.09
CA ASN A 219 -8.57 1.78 6.03
C ASN A 219 -8.95 0.44 6.67
N THR A 220 -9.08 0.46 7.99
CA THR A 220 -9.45 -0.70 8.81
C THR A 220 -10.70 -0.41 9.63
N VAL A 221 -11.44 -1.45 9.96
CA VAL A 221 -12.61 -1.39 10.84
C VAL A 221 -12.43 -2.34 12.01
N LYS A 222 -12.86 -1.91 13.19
CA LYS A 222 -12.91 -2.74 14.39
C LYS A 222 -13.90 -3.87 14.18
N VAL A 223 -13.46 -5.09 14.45
CA VAL A 223 -14.26 -6.31 14.45
C VAL A 223 -14.11 -7.00 15.79
N ALA A 224 -15.11 -7.79 16.18
CA ALA A 224 -14.97 -8.59 17.38
C ALA A 224 -13.93 -9.68 17.14
N ALA A 225 -12.89 -9.68 17.95
CA ALA A 225 -11.86 -10.69 17.97
C ALA A 225 -11.56 -11.07 19.43
N PRO A 226 -11.25 -12.35 19.70
CA PRO A 226 -10.80 -12.77 21.01
C PRO A 226 -9.49 -12.05 21.33
N ARG A 227 -9.29 -11.69 22.60
CA ARG A 227 -8.06 -11.00 23.07
C ARG A 227 -6.99 -11.96 23.58
N CYS A 228 -7.30 -13.25 23.63
CA CYS A 228 -6.39 -14.31 24.00
C CYS A 228 -5.40 -14.61 22.86
N SER A 229 -4.33 -15.35 23.18
CA SER A 229 -3.39 -15.86 22.18
C SER A 229 -4.04 -16.91 21.27
N ALA A 230 -3.39 -17.23 20.14
CA ALA A 230 -3.83 -18.30 19.26
C ALA A 230 -3.77 -19.67 19.96
N ARG A 231 -2.78 -19.87 20.83
CA ARG A 231 -2.69 -21.05 21.70
C ARG A 231 -3.90 -21.24 22.60
N GLU A 232 -4.27 -20.20 23.35
CA GLU A 232 -5.45 -20.27 24.22
C GLU A 232 -6.74 -20.48 23.44
N LEU A 233 -6.82 -19.95 22.21
CA LEU A 233 -7.94 -20.15 21.31
C LEU A 233 -8.07 -21.61 20.85
N ASP A 234 -6.93 -22.26 20.55
CA ASP A 234 -6.87 -23.68 20.20
C ASP A 234 -7.20 -24.59 21.39
N GLU A 235 -6.73 -24.24 22.59
CA GLU A 235 -7.00 -24.98 23.83
C GLU A 235 -8.48 -24.85 24.27
N LYS A 236 -9.08 -23.66 24.07
CA LYS A 236 -10.47 -23.35 24.48
C LYS A 236 -11.25 -22.68 23.34
N PRO A 237 -11.73 -23.44 22.35
CA PRO A 237 -12.51 -22.90 21.22
C PRO A 237 -13.81 -22.20 21.63
N SER A 238 -14.33 -22.46 22.84
CA SER A 238 -15.51 -21.78 23.39
C SER A 238 -15.32 -20.27 23.53
N ILE A 239 -14.08 -19.79 23.72
CA ILE A 239 -13.75 -18.36 23.77
C ILE A 239 -14.14 -17.66 22.48
N LEU A 240 -13.91 -18.32 21.33
CA LEU A 240 -14.27 -17.78 20.03
C LEU A 240 -15.79 -17.61 19.91
N ILE A 241 -16.54 -18.66 20.23
CA ILE A 241 -18.00 -18.69 20.13
C ILE A 241 -18.61 -17.59 21.02
N GLN A 242 -18.15 -17.48 22.27
CA GLN A 242 -18.61 -16.44 23.19
C GLN A 242 -18.31 -15.03 22.67
N THR A 243 -17.13 -14.81 22.09
CA THR A 243 -16.74 -13.51 21.54
C THR A 243 -17.61 -13.13 20.34
N LEU A 244 -17.85 -14.07 19.42
CA LEU A 244 -18.70 -13.86 18.26
C LEU A 244 -20.15 -13.62 18.66
N GLN A 245 -20.72 -14.43 19.56
CA GLN A 245 -22.10 -14.25 20.06
C GLN A 245 -22.29 -12.91 20.77
N LYS A 246 -21.34 -12.51 21.63
CA LYS A 246 -21.38 -11.19 22.30
C LYS A 246 -21.37 -10.05 21.28
N SER A 247 -20.63 -10.22 20.18
CA SER A 247 -20.58 -9.23 19.11
C SER A 247 -21.90 -9.11 18.36
N GLU A 248 -22.54 -10.22 18.00
CA GLU A 248 -23.84 -10.23 17.33
C GLU A 248 -24.92 -9.60 18.20
N LEU A 249 -24.95 -9.94 19.49
CA LEU A 249 -25.88 -9.37 20.46
C LEU A 249 -25.68 -7.84 20.59
N SER A 250 -24.43 -7.39 20.66
CA SER A 250 -24.10 -5.96 20.72
C SER A 250 -24.53 -5.22 19.45
N HIS A 251 -24.35 -5.85 18.28
CA HIS A 251 -24.74 -5.28 17.00
C HIS A 251 -26.26 -5.15 16.89
N GLN A 252 -27.01 -6.20 17.25
CA GLN A 252 -28.48 -6.17 17.28
C GLN A 252 -29.02 -5.11 18.26
N ASN A 253 -28.42 -4.98 19.44
CA ASN A 253 -28.80 -3.96 20.42
C ASN A 253 -28.55 -2.54 19.89
N SER A 254 -27.43 -2.32 19.18
CA SER A 254 -27.13 -1.04 18.55
C SER A 254 -28.15 -0.67 17.46
N LEU A 255 -28.56 -1.65 16.64
CA LEU A 255 -29.57 -1.48 15.58
C LEU A 255 -30.95 -1.19 16.18
N ARG A 256 -31.36 -1.93 17.23
CA ARG A 256 -32.60 -1.67 17.96
C ARG A 256 -32.64 -0.26 18.56
N LYS A 257 -31.54 0.19 19.18
CA LYS A 257 -31.43 1.55 19.74
C LYS A 257 -31.53 2.62 18.64
N ARG A 258 -30.88 2.40 17.49
CA ARG A 258 -30.92 3.31 16.33
C ARG A 258 -32.32 3.41 15.73
N ASN A 259 -33.02 2.28 15.61
CA ASN A 259 -34.41 2.23 15.13
C ASN A 259 -35.38 2.90 16.11
N SER A 260 -35.20 2.68 17.41
CA SER A 260 -35.98 3.36 18.46
C SER A 260 -35.80 4.88 18.41
N MET A 261 -34.56 5.37 18.29
CA MET A 261 -34.29 6.81 18.13
C MET A 261 -34.90 7.39 16.86
N ARG A 262 -34.83 6.66 15.73
CA ARG A 262 -35.45 7.09 14.47
C ARG A 262 -36.98 7.18 14.59
N ARG A 263 -37.61 6.24 15.29
CA ARG A 263 -39.05 6.24 15.59
C ARG A 263 -39.46 7.37 16.54
N ASN A 264 -38.66 7.66 17.57
CA ASN A 264 -38.91 8.78 18.48
C ASN A 264 -38.77 10.13 17.76
N ASN A 265 -37.78 10.28 16.88
CA ASN A 265 -37.61 11.49 16.07
C ASN A 265 -38.75 11.67 15.05
N SER A 266 -39.27 10.60 14.45
CA SER A 266 -40.44 10.71 13.56
C SER A 266 -41.71 11.09 14.34
N MET A 267 -41.92 10.54 15.55
CA MET A 267 -43.03 10.93 16.42
C MET A 267 -42.95 12.39 16.86
N ARG A 268 -41.75 12.88 17.22
CA ARG A 268 -41.53 14.31 17.52
C ARG A 268 -41.85 15.19 16.32
N ARG A 269 -41.43 14.79 15.11
CA ARG A 269 -41.68 15.54 13.87
C ARG A 269 -43.17 15.54 13.48
N ASN A 270 -43.89 14.44 13.69
CA ASN A 270 -45.34 14.40 13.48
C ASN A 270 -46.10 15.26 14.50
N ASN A 271 -45.67 15.26 15.77
CA ASN A 271 -46.27 16.13 16.79
C ASN A 271 -45.98 17.62 16.55
N SER A 272 -44.80 17.98 16.02
CA SER A 272 -44.53 19.38 15.62
C SER A 272 -45.36 19.81 14.42
N ILE A 273 -45.58 18.92 13.43
CA ILE A 273 -46.47 19.20 12.29
C ILE A 273 -47.93 19.36 12.75
N ARG A 274 -48.41 18.52 13.69
CA ARG A 274 -49.75 18.67 14.28
C ARG A 274 -49.92 19.98 15.06
N ARG A 275 -48.88 20.47 15.75
CA ARG A 275 -48.92 21.76 16.47
C ARG A 275 -48.91 22.98 15.54
N ASN A 276 -48.32 22.88 14.35
CA ASN A 276 -48.34 23.99 13.39
C ASN A 276 -49.66 24.12 12.60
N ASN A 277 -50.55 23.12 12.68
CA ASN A 277 -51.87 23.17 12.03
C ASN A 277 -52.99 23.74 12.93
N SER A 278 -52.67 24.29 14.11
CA SER A 278 -53.68 24.85 15.03
C SER A 278 -53.69 26.38 15.14
N SER A 279 -53.06 27.12 14.23
CA SER A 279 -53.28 28.57 14.10
C SER A 279 -52.57 29.14 12.86
N LEU A 280 -53.33 29.34 11.78
CA LEU A 280 -53.07 30.39 10.79
C LEU A 280 -54.37 30.66 10.03
N ILE A 281 -55.24 31.44 10.68
CA ILE A 281 -56.24 32.24 9.99
C ILE A 281 -55.44 33.33 9.26
N VAL A 282 -55.36 33.20 7.94
CA VAL A 282 -54.86 34.27 7.06
C VAL A 282 -55.97 35.34 6.98
N PRO A 283 -55.71 36.61 7.32
CA PRO A 283 -56.71 37.65 7.14
C PRO A 283 -56.86 37.94 5.63
N LYS A 284 -58.11 37.90 5.15
CA LYS A 284 -58.50 38.46 3.85
C LYS A 284 -58.31 39.98 3.92
N VAL A 285 -57.35 40.51 3.16
CA VAL A 285 -57.31 41.95 2.85
C VAL A 285 -57.88 42.12 1.45
N GLN A 286 -59.03 42.78 1.39
CA GLN A 286 -59.75 43.14 0.18
C GLN A 286 -59.32 44.54 -0.23
N PHE A 287 -58.68 44.67 -1.39
CA PHE A 287 -58.38 45.97 -1.99
C PHE A 287 -59.49 46.36 -2.97
N MET A 288 -60.08 47.53 -2.72
CA MET A 288 -61.01 48.19 -3.63
C MET A 288 -60.29 48.61 -4.92
N THR A 289 -60.95 48.35 -6.04
CA THR A 289 -60.66 48.90 -7.36
C THR A 289 -60.91 50.42 -7.39
N LEU A 290 -60.05 51.15 -8.09
CA LEU A 290 -60.39 52.42 -8.73
C LEU A 290 -60.08 52.27 -10.21
N GLU A 291 -61.11 52.50 -11.02
CA GLU A 291 -61.08 52.52 -12.48
C GLU A 291 -60.07 53.54 -13.02
N GLY A 292 -59.56 53.30 -14.23
CA GLY A 292 -59.03 54.41 -15.02
C GLY A 292 -57.96 54.06 -16.05
N ASN A 293 -58.40 53.47 -17.15
CA ASN A 293 -58.02 53.81 -18.52
C ASN A 293 -56.56 53.69 -19.04
N GLN A 294 -56.50 52.91 -20.12
CA GLN A 294 -55.86 53.23 -21.40
C GLN A 294 -54.34 53.09 -21.58
N ASN A 295 -54.04 52.09 -22.42
CA ASN A 295 -53.30 52.23 -23.68
C ASN A 295 -51.77 52.21 -23.71
N THR A 296 -51.31 51.36 -24.64
CA THR A 296 -50.20 51.53 -25.62
C THR A 296 -48.79 51.12 -25.15
N LEU A 297 -48.28 50.01 -25.71
CA LEU A 297 -47.44 49.87 -26.92
C LEU A 297 -45.95 49.92 -26.56
N GLU A 298 -45.22 48.91 -27.05
CA GLU A 298 -43.82 48.90 -27.51
C GLU A 298 -42.77 49.47 -26.54
N SER A 299 -41.77 48.69 -26.11
CA SER A 299 -40.75 48.08 -26.97
C SER A 299 -39.84 47.16 -26.15
#